data_AF-A0A6G8CJ96-F1
#
_entry.id   AF-A0A6G8CJ96-F1
#
_cell.length_a   1.000
_cell.length_b   1.000
_cell.length_c   1.000
_cell.angle_alpha   90.00
_cell.angle_beta   90.00
_cell.angle_gamma   90.00
#
_symmetry.space_group_name_H-M   'P 1'
#
loop_
_entity.id
_entity.type
_entity.pdbx_description
1 polymer ?
#
loop_
_entity_poly.entity_id
_entity_poly.type
_entity_poly.pdbx_seq_one_letter_code
_entity_poly.pdbx_strand_id
1 'polypeptide(L)'
;MVHRSRTTRLIRFALLVAIAVLSALIALLAFSSAHAQTSPARGAITAEGDMPMADFLALLQQIAPAAAEGAKVYLGAYRLQCGRTLSTAELRHALAREGGDPVLMGLIRATQQQDLAARTQLVRQIRCPAGGVR
;
A
#
# COMPACT_ATOMS: atom_id res chain seq x y z
N MET A 1 -14.32 -64.93 -12.57
CA MET A 1 -14.57 -63.76 -11.67
C MET A 1 -13.29 -63.26 -10.97
N VAL A 2 -12.19 -62.94 -11.70
CA VAL A 2 -10.90 -62.52 -11.08
C VAL A 2 -10.36 -61.17 -11.59
N HIS A 3 -10.80 -60.70 -12.77
CA HIS A 3 -10.38 -59.40 -13.30
C HIS A 3 -11.08 -58.20 -12.64
N ARG A 4 -12.33 -58.37 -12.19
CA ARG A 4 -13.16 -57.31 -11.59
C ARG A 4 -12.69 -56.89 -10.21
N SER A 5 -11.85 -57.68 -9.52
CA SER A 5 -11.30 -57.34 -8.19
C SER A 5 -9.97 -56.60 -8.26
N ARG A 6 -9.19 -56.80 -9.33
CA ARG A 6 -7.90 -56.13 -9.55
C ARG A 6 -8.09 -54.67 -9.96
N THR A 7 -9.06 -54.39 -10.82
CA THR A 7 -9.40 -53.03 -11.23
C THR A 7 -9.92 -52.17 -10.08
N THR A 8 -10.77 -52.73 -9.21
CA THR A 8 -11.28 -52.00 -8.02
C THR A 8 -10.19 -51.72 -6.99
N ARG A 9 -9.19 -52.61 -6.87
CA ARG A 9 -8.02 -52.37 -6.00
C ARG A 9 -7.14 -51.26 -6.55
N LEU A 10 -6.88 -51.25 -7.86
CA LEU A 10 -6.08 -50.20 -8.52
C LEU A 10 -6.78 -48.83 -8.44
N ILE A 11 -8.10 -48.78 -8.64
CA ILE A 11 -8.88 -47.54 -8.51
C ILE A 11 -8.86 -47.03 -7.06
N ARG A 12 -8.99 -47.91 -6.07
CA ARG A 12 -8.89 -47.52 -4.65
C ARG A 12 -7.49 -47.01 -4.28
N PHE A 13 -6.43 -47.65 -4.79
CA PHE A 13 -5.07 -47.18 -4.57
C PHE A 13 -4.83 -45.81 -5.22
N ALA A 14 -5.26 -45.61 -6.47
CA ALA A 14 -5.14 -44.32 -7.15
C ALA A 14 -5.91 -43.21 -6.43
N LEU A 15 -7.12 -43.51 -5.93
CA LEU A 15 -7.93 -42.57 -5.15
C LEU A 15 -7.24 -42.20 -3.83
N LEU A 16 -6.68 -43.18 -3.11
CA LEU A 16 -5.96 -42.94 -1.85
C LEU A 16 -4.70 -42.09 -2.05
N VAL A 17 -3.95 -42.33 -3.14
CA VAL A 17 -2.78 -41.52 -3.49
C VAL A 17 -3.20 -40.09 -3.84
N ALA A 18 -4.27 -39.91 -4.63
CA ALA A 18 -4.78 -38.60 -4.98
C ALA A 18 -5.23 -37.80 -3.73
N ILE A 19 -5.93 -38.44 -2.80
CA ILE A 19 -6.34 -37.81 -1.53
C ILE A 19 -5.13 -37.41 -0.69
N ALA A 20 -4.09 -38.26 -0.60
CA ALA A 20 -2.87 -37.96 0.15
C ALA A 20 -2.06 -36.80 -0.46
N VAL A 21 -2.01 -36.70 -1.79
CA VAL A 21 -1.36 -35.58 -2.49
C VAL A 21 -2.15 -34.29 -2.28
N LEU A 22 -3.49 -34.35 -2.37
CA LEU A 22 -4.35 -33.19 -2.16
C LEU A 22 -4.24 -32.67 -0.72
N SER A 23 -4.21 -33.56 0.28
CA SER A 23 -4.05 -33.16 1.68
C SER A 23 -2.69 -32.55 1.97
N ALA A 24 -1.61 -33.07 1.37
CA ALA A 24 -0.29 -32.46 1.46
C ALA A 24 -0.27 -31.04 0.85
N LEU A 25 -0.87 -30.83 -0.33
CA LEU A 25 -1.00 -29.51 -0.96
C LEU A 25 -1.78 -28.51 -0.11
N ILE A 26 -2.89 -28.94 0.51
CA ILE A 26 -3.69 -28.10 1.42
C ILE A 26 -2.88 -27.74 2.66
N ALA A 27 -2.10 -28.68 3.21
CA ALA A 27 -1.23 -28.40 4.35
C ALA A 27 -0.16 -27.34 4.03
N LEU A 28 0.45 -27.39 2.83
CA LEU A 28 1.43 -26.37 2.41
C LEU A 28 0.80 -24.96 2.29
N LEU A 29 -0.46 -24.85 1.88
CA LEU A 29 -1.16 -23.56 1.75
C LEU A 29 -1.56 -22.96 3.11
N ALA A 30 -1.81 -23.79 4.13
CA ALA A 30 -2.20 -23.34 5.46
C ALA A 30 -1.07 -22.73 6.28
N PHE A 31 0.21 -22.94 5.90
CA PHE A 31 1.37 -22.33 6.57
C PHE A 31 1.62 -20.86 6.17
N SER A 32 0.85 -20.28 5.24
CA SER A 32 0.83 -18.83 5.00
C SER A 32 -0.12 -18.12 5.98
N SER A 33 -0.01 -18.42 7.27
CA SER A 33 -0.54 -17.51 8.30
C SER A 33 0.39 -16.30 8.35
N ALA A 34 0.04 -15.26 7.59
CA ALA A 34 0.65 -13.95 7.74
C ALA A 34 0.42 -13.51 9.19
N HIS A 35 1.45 -13.68 10.03
CA HIS A 35 1.46 -13.11 11.36
C HIS A 35 1.36 -11.59 11.18
N ALA A 36 0.20 -11.03 11.48
CA ALA A 36 0.06 -9.59 11.64
C ALA A 36 0.97 -9.17 12.79
N GLN A 37 2.19 -8.73 12.44
CA GLN A 37 3.06 -8.04 13.38
C GLN A 37 2.38 -6.73 13.74
N THR A 38 1.61 -6.75 14.83
CA THR A 38 1.25 -5.54 15.54
C THR A 38 2.54 -5.04 16.17
N SER A 39 3.22 -4.13 15.47
CA SER A 39 4.30 -3.34 16.05
C SER A 39 3.75 -2.75 17.37
N PRO A 40 4.49 -2.80 18.49
CA PRO A 40 4.05 -2.14 19.71
C PRO A 40 3.69 -0.72 19.31
N ALA A 41 2.46 -0.31 19.62
CA ALA A 41 1.99 1.04 19.36
C ALA A 41 2.98 1.99 20.05
N ARG A 42 3.96 2.48 19.28
CA ARG A 42 4.80 3.59 19.69
C ARG A 42 3.78 4.69 19.94
N GLY A 43 3.58 5.02 21.22
CA GLY A 43 2.65 6.06 21.65
C GLY A 43 2.82 7.29 20.76
N ALA A 44 1.75 8.07 20.60
CA ALA A 44 1.66 9.19 19.66
C ALA A 44 3.03 9.83 19.47
N ILE A 45 3.66 9.56 18.31
CA ILE A 45 4.90 10.20 17.96
C ILE A 45 4.51 11.66 17.81
N THR A 46 4.65 12.44 18.87
CA THR A 46 4.77 13.87 18.77
C THR A 46 6.04 14.05 17.97
N ALA A 47 5.87 14.15 16.65
CA ALA A 47 6.90 14.64 15.76
C ALA A 47 7.06 16.13 16.06
N GLU A 48 7.51 16.40 17.28
CA GLU A 48 7.87 17.67 17.86
C GLU A 48 9.25 17.99 17.28
N GLY A 49 9.23 18.38 16.01
CA GLY A 49 10.43 18.50 15.21
C GLY A 49 9.96 18.81 13.82
N ASP A 50 9.78 20.11 13.54
CA ASP A 50 9.42 20.62 12.23
C ASP A 50 10.61 20.39 11.29
N MET A 51 10.76 19.14 10.86
CA MET A 51 11.78 18.77 9.89
C MET A 51 11.51 19.61 8.64
N PRO A 52 12.53 20.32 8.11
CA PRO A 52 12.38 21.06 6.88
C PRO A 52 11.81 20.17 5.78
N MET A 53 10.86 20.70 5.00
CA MET A 53 10.21 19.93 3.94
C MET A 53 11.22 19.32 2.96
N ALA A 54 12.32 20.03 2.69
CA ALA A 54 13.40 19.55 1.84
C ALA A 54 14.06 18.28 2.40
N ASP A 55 14.38 18.26 3.69
CA ASP A 55 15.00 17.12 4.36
C ASP A 55 14.05 15.92 4.40
N PHE A 56 12.76 16.18 4.68
CA PHE A 56 11.74 15.14 4.65
C PHE A 56 11.61 14.50 3.25
N LEU A 57 11.56 15.32 2.20
CA LEU A 57 11.51 14.81 0.82
C LEU A 57 12.81 14.09 0.41
N ALA A 58 13.97 14.53 0.91
CA ALA A 58 15.24 13.86 0.67
C ALA A 58 15.27 12.46 1.31
N LEU A 59 14.73 12.32 2.53
CA LEU A 59 14.54 11.01 3.16
C LEU A 59 13.56 10.15 2.37
N LEU A 60 12.42 10.71 1.95
CA LEU A 60 11.49 9.98 1.08
C LEU A 60 12.16 9.51 -0.21
N GLN A 61 13.03 10.33 -0.81
CA GLN A 61 13.72 9.98 -2.05
C GLN A 61 14.59 8.72 -1.88
N GLN A 62 15.18 8.52 -0.70
CA GLN A 62 16.03 7.36 -0.42
C GLN A 62 15.20 6.09 -0.18
N ILE A 63 14.06 6.18 0.50
CA ILE A 63 13.25 5.01 0.90
C ILE A 63 12.18 4.64 -0.12
N ALA A 64 11.61 5.63 -0.80
CA ALA A 64 10.49 5.48 -1.71
C ALA A 64 10.52 6.62 -2.76
N PRO A 65 11.35 6.50 -3.81
CA PRO A 65 11.51 7.53 -4.84
C PRO A 65 10.19 8.02 -5.46
N ALA A 66 9.27 7.09 -5.74
CA ALA A 66 7.95 7.44 -6.27
C ALA A 66 7.10 8.24 -5.27
N ALA A 67 7.26 7.99 -3.97
CA ALA A 67 6.57 8.74 -2.94
C ALA A 67 7.10 10.18 -2.83
N ALA A 68 8.42 10.37 -2.93
CA ALA A 68 9.03 11.69 -2.97
C ALA A 68 8.54 12.53 -4.15
N GLU A 69 8.54 11.96 -5.36
CA GLU A 69 8.08 12.65 -6.55
C GLU A 69 6.56 12.90 -6.54
N GLY A 70 5.76 11.92 -6.12
CA GLY A 70 4.31 12.09 -5.93
C GLY A 70 3.98 13.19 -4.91
N ALA A 71 4.73 13.26 -3.81
CA ALA A 71 4.60 14.32 -2.82
C ALA A 71 4.96 15.70 -3.36
N LYS A 72 6.04 15.82 -4.15
CA LYS A 72 6.40 17.10 -4.82
C LYS A 72 5.27 17.60 -5.72
N VAL A 73 4.66 16.71 -6.49
CA VAL A 73 3.51 17.06 -7.35
C VAL A 73 2.31 17.50 -6.51
N TYR A 74 2.00 16.76 -5.44
CA TYR A 74 0.92 17.12 -4.51
C TYR A 74 1.14 18.51 -3.89
N LEU A 75 2.34 18.80 -3.37
CA LEU A 75 2.68 20.09 -2.77
C LEU A 75 2.57 21.25 -3.76
N GLY A 76 3.08 21.07 -4.98
CA GLY A 76 3.00 22.09 -6.03
C GLY A 76 1.54 22.39 -6.41
N ALA A 77 0.75 21.34 -6.62
CA ALA A 77 -0.65 21.48 -6.98
C ALA A 77 -1.50 22.04 -5.83
N TYR A 78 -1.22 21.64 -4.59
CA TYR A 78 -1.86 22.19 -3.39
C TYR A 78 -1.60 23.68 -3.25
N ARG A 79 -0.35 24.13 -3.46
CA ARG A 79 0.01 25.55 -3.44
C ARG A 79 -0.75 26.35 -4.49
N LEU A 80 -0.85 25.81 -5.70
CA LEU A 80 -1.54 26.47 -6.82
C LEU A 80 -3.05 26.59 -6.59
N GLN A 81 -3.68 25.56 -6.02
CA GLN A 81 -5.14 25.54 -5.86
C GLN A 81 -5.62 26.18 -4.55
N CYS A 82 -4.86 26.01 -3.47
CA CYS A 82 -5.27 26.44 -2.14
C CYS A 82 -4.60 27.73 -1.67
N GLY A 83 -3.66 28.28 -2.44
CA GLY A 83 -3.01 29.57 -2.16
C GLY A 83 -2.10 29.55 -0.92
N ARG A 84 -1.82 28.38 -0.33
CA ARG A 84 -0.92 28.21 0.81
C ARG A 84 0.01 27.02 0.61
N THR A 85 1.14 27.04 1.29
CA THR A 85 2.02 25.87 1.37
C THR A 85 1.51 24.89 2.43
N LEU A 86 1.65 23.60 2.14
CA LEU A 86 1.41 22.53 3.11
C LEU A 86 2.65 22.40 4.00
N SER A 87 2.47 22.28 5.31
CA SER A 87 3.58 22.02 6.25
C SER A 87 4.09 20.58 6.17
N THR A 88 5.29 20.32 6.66
CA THR A 88 5.84 18.95 6.72
C THR A 88 4.95 18.05 7.59
N ALA A 89 4.41 18.58 8.69
CA ALA A 89 3.49 17.86 9.56
C ALA A 89 2.19 17.46 8.84
N GLU A 90 1.60 18.37 8.08
CA GLU A 90 0.41 18.09 7.26
C GLU A 90 0.70 17.04 6.17
N LEU A 91 1.87 17.09 5.53
CA LEU A 91 2.25 16.09 4.53
C LEU A 91 2.44 14.71 5.17
N ARG A 92 3.13 14.65 6.32
CA ARG A 92 3.30 13.42 7.09
C ARG A 92 1.95 12.84 7.50
N HIS A 93 1.04 13.68 7.97
CA HIS A 93 -0.32 13.26 8.31
C HIS A 93 -1.09 12.76 7.08
N ALA A 94 -1.00 13.45 5.94
CA ALA A 94 -1.61 13.00 4.69
C ALA A 94 -1.06 11.64 4.22
N LEU A 95 0.23 11.36 4.42
CA LEU A 95 0.83 10.06 4.10
C LEU A 95 0.44 8.95 5.11
N ALA A 96 0.36 9.28 6.40
CA ALA A 96 0.27 8.31 7.49
C ALA A 96 -1.16 8.06 8.02
N ARG A 97 -2.15 8.91 7.69
CA ARG A 97 -3.56 8.63 8.00
C ARG A 97 -3.98 7.29 7.38
N GLU A 98 -5.01 6.64 7.91
CA GLU A 98 -5.45 5.32 7.44
C GLU A 98 -5.56 5.26 5.89
N GLY A 99 -4.69 4.47 5.27
CA GLY A 99 -4.60 4.32 3.81
C GLY A 99 -3.98 5.49 3.03
N GLY A 100 -3.63 6.59 3.70
CA GLY A 100 -3.14 7.83 3.13
C GLY A 100 -4.23 8.72 2.53
N ASP A 101 -3.90 9.97 2.21
CA ASP A 101 -4.75 10.83 1.39
C ASP A 101 -4.89 10.19 0.00
N PRO A 102 -6.12 9.93 -0.49
CA PRO A 102 -6.32 9.15 -1.71
C PRO A 102 -5.76 9.85 -2.95
N VAL A 103 -5.75 11.19 -2.98
CA VAL A 103 -5.18 11.95 -4.09
C VAL A 103 -3.67 11.83 -4.07
N LEU A 104 -3.05 12.00 -2.89
CA LEU A 104 -1.62 11.82 -2.70
C LEU A 104 -1.17 10.39 -3.06
N MET A 105 -1.83 9.37 -2.53
CA MET A 105 -1.51 7.97 -2.84
C MET A 105 -1.70 7.65 -4.32
N GLY A 106 -2.73 8.23 -4.94
CA GLY A 106 -2.93 8.17 -6.39
C GLY A 106 -1.76 8.81 -7.14
N LEU A 107 -1.26 9.97 -6.72
CA LEU A 107 -0.14 10.66 -7.36
C LEU A 107 1.16 9.86 -7.24
N ILE A 108 1.39 9.23 -6.08
CA ILE A 108 2.54 8.34 -5.88
C ILE A 108 2.49 7.18 -6.89
N ARG A 109 1.34 6.52 -7.02
CA ARG A 109 1.14 5.44 -8.00
C ARG A 109 1.32 5.94 -9.44
N ALA A 110 0.65 7.04 -9.80
CA ALA A 110 0.75 7.61 -11.14
C ALA A 110 2.20 7.98 -11.48
N THR A 111 2.97 8.46 -10.51
CA THR A 111 4.37 8.79 -10.70
C THR A 111 5.24 7.54 -10.86
N GLN A 112 4.98 6.51 -10.05
CA GLN A 112 5.64 5.20 -10.19
C GLN A 112 5.42 4.58 -11.56
N GLN A 113 4.21 4.70 -12.10
CA GLN A 113 3.80 4.17 -13.40
C GLN A 113 4.11 5.10 -14.57
N GLN A 114 4.64 6.30 -14.30
CA GLN A 114 4.83 7.37 -15.28
C GLN A 114 3.55 7.74 -16.05
N ASP A 115 2.38 7.59 -15.41
CA ASP A 115 1.07 7.90 -15.96
C ASP A 115 0.76 9.40 -15.83
N LEU A 116 1.08 10.15 -16.88
CA LEU A 116 0.85 11.60 -16.94
C LEU A 116 -0.63 11.97 -16.97
N ALA A 117 -1.48 11.12 -17.56
CA ALA A 117 -2.91 11.36 -17.66
C ALA A 117 -3.57 11.23 -16.29
N ALA A 118 -3.29 10.14 -15.57
CA ALA A 118 -3.75 9.94 -14.20
C ALA A 118 -3.22 11.06 -13.29
N ARG A 119 -1.94 11.43 -13.41
CA ARG A 119 -1.35 12.52 -12.62
C ARG A 119 -2.12 13.83 -12.80
N THR A 120 -2.43 14.20 -14.05
CA THR A 120 -3.18 15.42 -14.36
C THR A 120 -4.60 15.38 -13.79
N GLN A 121 -5.26 14.24 -13.87
CA GLN A 121 -6.60 14.06 -13.34
C GLN A 121 -6.65 14.09 -11.81
N LEU A 122 -5.65 13.52 -11.14
CA LEU A 122 -5.53 13.54 -9.69
C LEU A 122 -5.23 14.95 -9.15
N VAL A 123 -4.38 15.72 -9.84
CA VAL A 123 -4.13 17.12 -9.48
C VAL A 123 -5.43 17.91 -9.38
N ARG A 124 -6.40 17.70 -10.29
CA ARG A 124 -7.71 18.39 -10.27
C ARG A 124 -8.61 18.00 -9.10
N GLN A 125 -8.30 16.92 -8.40
CA GLN A 125 -9.11 16.40 -7.28
C GLN A 125 -8.63 16.93 -5.92
N ILE A 126 -7.55 17.70 -5.88
CA ILE A 126 -7.05 18.29 -4.64
C ILE A 126 -8.12 19.19 -4.03
N ARG A 127 -8.34 19.01 -2.72
CA ARG A 127 -9.31 19.77 -1.94
C ARG A 127 -8.60 20.72 -1.00
N CYS A 128 -9.04 21.97 -1.02
CA CYS A 128 -8.59 22.95 -0.05
C CYS A 128 -9.45 22.83 1.22
N PRO A 129 -8.83 22.90 2.40
CA PRO A 129 -9.59 22.95 3.64
C PRO A 129 -10.49 24.18 3.60
N ALA A 130 -11.77 23.99 3.95
CA ALA A 130 -12.70 25.09 4.08
C ALA A 130 -12.20 26.00 5.21
N GLY A 131 -11.82 27.23 4.84
CA GLY A 131 -11.33 28.32 5.70
C GLY A 131 -11.13 27.99 7.18
N GLY A 132 -9.89 27.68 7.56
CA GLY A 132 -9.44 28.02 8.92
C GLY A 132 -9.52 29.54 9.05
N VAL A 133 -10.19 30.01 10.09
CA VAL A 133 -10.38 31.43 10.43
C VAL A 133 -9.03 32.16 10.29
N ARG A 134 -9.04 33.26 9.52
CA ARG A 134 -7.91 34.17 9.37
C ARG A 134 -7.60 34.90 10.68
#